data_AF-A0A2E6CJQ8-F1
#
_entry.id   AF-A0A2E6CJQ8-F1
#
_cell.length_a   1.000
_cell.length_b   1.000
_cell.length_c   1.000
_cell.angle_alpha   90.00
_cell.angle_beta   90.00
_cell.angle_gamma   90.00
#
_symmetry.space_group_name_H-M   'P 1'
#
loop_
_entity.id
_entity.type
_entity.pdbx_description
1 polymer ?
#
loop_
_entity_poly.entity_id
_entity_poly.type
_entity_poly.pdbx_seq_one_letter_code
_entity_poly.pdbx_strand_id
1 'polypeptide(L)'
;MDDPLANPATTHTIKANQSAGALINFDDASDFERAQQGLIATHETGRIELDGKAVWDTASHDFLREGKPSPETVHPGLWRQGKLNAIHGLFEVAEGVWQARGYDISNITFLETSNGWLIIDPLTTSSTAEACLQLANQILGERPVHAVIYTHSHLDHFGGILGVTSQEEVEAGNVRIIAPDGFLEEVVRENIIAGPMMARRAHYQFGPLLPAGPTGQVDIGLGQSLPLGASYLIPPTETVYETGTELDIDGLKVVFQNTPDAEAPSEMNFFFPDKNLLCMAENCTHTMHNLYPIRGAQTRDALAWSKYIHEALLLWGEQTETMFATHHWPRFGNQEVREFLCLQRDVYRWQHDQTMRLANMGYVPSEIAETLKLPEEFLGESHVQGYYGTVSHNTKAVYTKYLGWYDGNPANLNPLPPVESGQKYVEYMGGTEELVEKATKAFEEGDYRWVVQVMNHAVFADPTNTEVRNLQADAFEQLGYQSESGTWRNAYLTAARELRYGSLRIPASMGRQIAHAITIEQLFDMIGVRFNPEKFDHGPTRINWYFTDIEEDHVLGIQRSTIHHDPSTRDSKANAEITTTRKIIAMILGGQRALEEAIQAGDLIIQGDGAIIKAFFDSLESFITAPLIEPK
;
A
#
# COMPACT_ATOMS: atom_id res chain seq x y z
N MET A 1 -5.61 -0.31 -24.18
CA MET A 1 -6.98 -0.29 -24.75
C MET A 1 -7.69 0.85 -24.08
N ASP A 2 -8.11 1.87 -24.82
CA ASP A 2 -8.81 3.03 -24.25
C ASP A 2 -10.16 2.61 -23.65
N ASP A 3 -10.60 3.28 -22.58
CA ASP A 3 -11.94 3.08 -22.02
C ASP A 3 -12.97 3.69 -22.98
N PRO A 4 -13.85 2.88 -23.62
CA PRO A 4 -14.75 3.36 -24.66
C PRO A 4 -15.88 4.26 -24.14
N LEU A 5 -16.07 4.35 -22.81
CA LEU A 5 -17.05 5.22 -22.17
C LEU A 5 -16.40 6.42 -21.47
N ALA A 6 -15.09 6.62 -21.61
CA ALA A 6 -14.43 7.79 -21.07
C ALA A 6 -14.84 9.07 -21.80
N ASN A 7 -15.24 10.10 -21.05
CA ASN A 7 -15.55 11.42 -21.61
C ASN A 7 -14.29 12.28 -21.72
N PRO A 8 -14.29 13.30 -22.60
CA PRO A 8 -13.25 14.32 -22.62
C PRO A 8 -13.22 15.14 -21.32
N ALA A 9 -12.11 15.83 -21.07
CA ALA A 9 -12.06 16.86 -20.04
C ALA A 9 -13.06 17.99 -20.37
N THR A 10 -13.83 18.41 -19.38
CA THR A 10 -14.69 19.60 -19.51
C THR A 10 -13.86 20.88 -19.55
N THR A 11 -14.48 21.98 -19.96
CA THR A 11 -13.85 23.31 -19.90
C THR A 11 -13.40 23.70 -18.50
N HIS A 12 -14.11 23.26 -17.44
CA HIS A 12 -13.73 23.50 -16.05
C HIS A 12 -12.52 22.66 -15.63
N THR A 13 -12.45 21.39 -16.03
CA THR A 13 -11.28 20.53 -15.81
C THR A 13 -10.05 21.06 -16.53
N ILE A 14 -10.19 21.48 -17.80
CA ILE A 14 -9.12 22.12 -18.57
C ILE A 14 -8.60 23.35 -17.82
N LYS A 15 -9.51 24.23 -17.37
CA LYS A 15 -9.15 25.44 -16.63
C LYS A 15 -8.50 25.13 -15.28
N ALA A 16 -8.97 24.12 -14.55
CA ALA A 16 -8.38 23.68 -13.29
C ALA A 16 -6.94 23.20 -13.50
N ASN A 17 -6.72 22.32 -14.48
CA ASN A 17 -5.38 21.81 -14.82
C ASN A 17 -4.45 22.92 -15.32
N GLN A 18 -4.93 23.87 -16.12
CA GLN A 18 -4.16 25.05 -16.53
C GLN A 18 -3.79 25.95 -15.34
N SER A 19 -4.71 26.14 -14.39
CA SER A 19 -4.47 26.96 -13.19
C SER A 19 -3.44 26.31 -12.27
N ALA A 20 -3.52 24.98 -12.09
CA ALA A 20 -2.54 24.22 -11.33
C ALA A 20 -1.14 24.30 -11.98
N GLY A 21 -1.06 24.16 -13.29
CA GLY A 21 0.21 24.30 -14.03
C GLY A 21 0.82 25.70 -13.95
N ALA A 22 0.04 26.75 -13.65
CA ALA A 22 0.56 28.10 -13.43
C ALA A 22 1.10 28.33 -12.00
N LEU A 23 0.60 27.57 -11.02
CA LEU A 23 1.05 27.62 -9.62
C LEU A 23 2.28 26.76 -9.38
N ILE A 24 2.35 25.63 -10.08
CA ILE A 24 3.42 24.66 -10.01
C ILE A 24 4.52 25.06 -11.01
N ASN A 25 5.55 25.77 -10.55
CA ASN A 25 6.70 26.11 -11.39
C ASN A 25 7.86 25.12 -11.13
N PHE A 26 7.84 23.99 -11.83
CA PHE A 26 8.94 23.01 -11.83
C PHE A 26 9.78 23.09 -13.11
N ASP A 27 10.08 24.31 -13.57
CA ASP A 27 10.90 24.53 -14.78
C ASP A 27 12.37 24.11 -14.61
N ASP A 28 12.77 23.60 -13.43
CA ASP A 28 14.09 23.03 -13.20
C ASP A 28 14.19 21.58 -13.71
N ALA A 29 15.14 21.35 -14.62
CA ALA A 29 15.48 20.04 -15.17
C ALA A 29 16.16 19.12 -14.15
N SER A 30 16.54 19.63 -12.98
CA SER A 30 17.36 18.92 -11.99
C SER A 30 16.79 17.58 -11.52
N ASP A 31 15.47 17.42 -11.39
CA ASP A 31 14.89 16.09 -11.06
C ASP A 31 15.04 15.10 -12.22
N PHE A 32 14.85 15.55 -13.48
CA PHE A 32 15.06 14.69 -14.64
C PHE A 32 16.53 14.30 -14.80
N GLU A 33 17.45 15.22 -14.50
CA GLU A 33 18.88 14.94 -14.48
C GLU A 33 19.23 13.91 -13.39
N ARG A 34 18.78 14.13 -12.14
CA ARG A 34 19.01 13.17 -11.04
C ARG A 34 18.35 11.81 -11.31
N ALA A 35 17.17 11.78 -11.92
CA ALA A 35 16.46 10.55 -12.29
C ALA A 35 17.15 9.76 -13.43
N GLN A 36 17.99 10.41 -14.24
CA GLN A 36 18.77 9.75 -15.30
C GLN A 36 20.23 9.49 -14.90
N GLN A 37 20.72 10.20 -13.89
CA GLN A 37 22.11 10.11 -13.44
C GLN A 37 22.47 8.66 -13.06
N GLY A 38 23.59 8.19 -13.62
CA GLY A 38 24.11 6.86 -13.36
C GLY A 38 23.47 5.74 -14.18
N LEU A 39 22.59 6.01 -15.14
CA LEU A 39 22.01 4.95 -15.98
C LEU A 39 23.10 4.17 -16.73
N ILE A 40 23.21 2.87 -16.46
CA ILE A 40 24.22 1.99 -17.08
C ILE A 40 23.63 0.90 -17.97
N ALA A 41 22.39 0.46 -17.71
CA ALA A 41 21.73 -0.57 -18.51
C ALA A 41 20.20 -0.55 -18.37
N THR A 42 19.50 -1.18 -19.31
CA THR A 42 18.07 -1.46 -19.23
C THR A 42 17.81 -2.93 -19.55
N HIS A 43 16.77 -3.51 -18.95
CA HIS A 43 16.23 -4.82 -19.34
C HIS A 43 15.94 -4.85 -20.85
N GLU A 44 16.42 -5.88 -21.55
CA GLU A 44 16.49 -5.94 -23.03
C GLU A 44 15.16 -5.63 -23.71
N THR A 45 14.05 -6.17 -23.18
CA THR A 45 12.71 -6.01 -23.75
C THR A 45 11.83 -5.02 -22.99
N GLY A 46 12.23 -4.61 -21.78
CA GLY A 46 11.35 -3.91 -20.82
C GLY A 46 10.15 -4.73 -20.30
N ARG A 47 10.00 -6.00 -20.69
CA ARG A 47 8.86 -6.85 -20.36
C ARG A 47 9.30 -8.09 -19.57
N ILE A 48 8.77 -8.22 -18.36
CA ILE A 48 9.03 -9.32 -17.42
C ILE A 48 7.78 -10.23 -17.40
N GLU A 49 7.98 -11.52 -17.62
CA GLU A 49 6.89 -12.49 -17.76
C GLU A 49 7.00 -13.65 -16.75
N LEU A 50 5.84 -14.21 -16.40
CA LEU A 50 5.70 -15.47 -15.68
C LEU A 50 4.69 -16.33 -16.44
N ASP A 51 5.08 -17.55 -16.82
CA ASP A 51 4.25 -18.48 -17.61
C ASP A 51 3.63 -17.84 -18.88
N GLY A 52 4.40 -16.97 -19.56
CA GLY A 52 3.98 -16.26 -20.78
C GLY A 52 2.97 -15.13 -20.55
N LYS A 53 2.73 -14.71 -19.31
CA LYS A 53 1.93 -13.54 -18.95
C LYS A 53 2.84 -12.42 -18.45
N ALA A 54 2.57 -11.18 -18.87
CA ALA A 54 3.28 -10.03 -18.34
C ALA A 54 3.00 -9.85 -16.85
N VAL A 55 4.06 -9.88 -16.05
CA VAL A 55 4.08 -9.43 -14.65
C VAL A 55 4.33 -7.93 -14.62
N TRP A 56 5.22 -7.45 -15.49
CA TRP A 56 5.56 -6.05 -15.68
C TRP A 56 5.87 -5.77 -17.15
N ASP A 57 5.50 -4.60 -17.65
CA ASP A 57 5.78 -4.19 -19.03
C ASP A 57 5.95 -2.67 -19.08
N THR A 58 7.19 -2.20 -19.23
CA THR A 58 7.49 -0.77 -19.25
C THR A 58 6.82 -0.07 -20.43
N ALA A 59 6.58 -0.76 -21.55
CA ALA A 59 5.96 -0.17 -22.75
C ALA A 59 4.50 0.27 -22.51
N SER A 60 3.84 -0.25 -21.47
CA SER A 60 2.49 0.17 -21.06
C SER A 60 2.39 1.68 -20.79
N HIS A 61 3.52 2.32 -20.47
CA HIS A 61 3.64 3.74 -20.11
C HIS A 61 4.50 4.56 -21.09
N ASP A 62 4.74 4.06 -22.31
CA ASP A 62 5.54 4.78 -23.33
C ASP A 62 4.99 6.19 -23.63
N PHE A 63 3.68 6.39 -23.50
CA PHE A 63 3.02 7.68 -23.71
C PHE A 63 3.57 8.80 -22.80
N LEU A 64 4.20 8.47 -21.67
CA LEU A 64 4.87 9.44 -20.78
C LEU A 64 6.28 9.80 -21.29
N ARG A 65 6.98 8.86 -21.95
CA ARG A 65 8.35 9.06 -22.46
C ARG A 65 8.41 9.79 -23.80
N GLU A 66 7.30 9.87 -24.53
CA GLU A 66 7.21 10.54 -25.85
C GLU A 66 7.40 12.07 -25.85
N GLY A 67 7.74 12.69 -24.71
CA GLY A 67 8.07 14.13 -24.64
C GLY A 67 6.89 15.08 -24.82
N LYS A 68 5.65 14.58 -24.76
CA LYS A 68 4.43 15.37 -24.93
C LYS A 68 4.11 16.23 -23.69
N PRO A 69 3.47 17.40 -23.88
CA PRO A 69 2.90 18.17 -22.77
C PRO A 69 1.78 17.38 -22.07
N SER A 70 1.42 17.78 -20.85
CA SER A 70 0.32 17.15 -20.12
C SER A 70 -0.98 17.24 -20.92
N PRO A 71 -1.69 16.12 -21.14
CA PRO A 71 -3.04 16.13 -21.71
C PRO A 71 -4.03 16.88 -20.82
N GLU A 72 -5.12 17.37 -21.41
CA GLU A 72 -6.20 18.05 -20.68
C GLU A 72 -6.87 17.18 -19.60
N THR A 73 -6.79 15.86 -19.75
CA THR A 73 -7.36 14.83 -18.85
C THR A 73 -6.41 14.39 -17.74
N VAL A 74 -5.23 15.00 -17.62
CA VAL A 74 -4.24 14.67 -16.57
C VAL A 74 -3.74 15.94 -15.91
N HIS A 75 -3.72 15.93 -14.58
CA HIS A 75 -3.13 17.00 -13.79
C HIS A 75 -1.63 17.16 -14.13
N PRO A 76 -1.14 18.39 -14.39
CA PRO A 76 0.23 18.60 -14.87
C PRO A 76 1.31 18.13 -13.89
N GLY A 77 1.08 18.26 -12.57
CA GLY A 77 1.98 17.74 -11.54
C GLY A 77 2.12 16.21 -11.60
N LEU A 78 0.99 15.49 -11.71
CA LEU A 78 0.98 14.03 -11.83
C LEU A 78 1.61 13.57 -13.15
N TRP A 79 1.37 14.30 -14.24
CA TRP A 79 2.01 14.01 -15.52
C TRP A 79 3.53 14.14 -15.42
N ARG A 80 4.05 15.21 -14.80
CA ARG A 80 5.49 15.37 -14.56
C ARG A 80 6.04 14.22 -13.71
N GLN A 81 5.37 13.87 -12.61
CA GLN A 81 5.79 12.77 -11.75
C GLN A 81 5.80 11.44 -12.50
N GLY A 82 4.74 11.15 -13.27
CA GLY A 82 4.68 9.96 -14.10
C GLY A 82 5.82 9.89 -15.12
N LYS A 83 6.21 11.02 -15.72
CA LYS A 83 7.39 11.06 -16.61
C LYS A 83 8.70 10.73 -15.89
N LEU A 84 8.87 11.21 -14.67
CA LEU A 84 10.07 10.94 -13.86
C LEU A 84 10.11 9.47 -13.43
N ASN A 85 9.00 8.94 -12.94
CA ASN A 85 8.86 7.54 -12.57
C ASN A 85 9.10 6.64 -13.80
N ALA A 86 8.67 7.07 -15.00
CA ALA A 86 8.78 6.27 -16.22
C ALA A 86 10.23 6.08 -16.71
N ILE A 87 11.20 6.75 -16.08
CA ILE A 87 12.63 6.52 -16.26
C ILE A 87 13.01 5.25 -15.50
N HIS A 88 13.40 4.22 -16.25
CA HIS A 88 13.68 2.89 -15.73
C HIS A 88 15.06 2.40 -16.16
N GLY A 89 15.58 1.39 -15.46
CA GLY A 89 16.89 0.81 -15.75
C GLY A 89 17.67 0.44 -14.50
N LEU A 90 18.92 0.03 -14.70
CA LEU A 90 19.93 -0.15 -13.68
C LEU A 90 20.80 1.10 -13.63
N PHE A 91 20.91 1.70 -12.45
CA PHE A 91 21.62 2.96 -12.21
C PHE A 91 22.72 2.76 -11.18
N GLU A 92 23.90 3.32 -11.43
CA GLU A 92 24.93 3.52 -10.40
C GLU A 92 24.58 4.73 -9.54
N VAL A 93 24.47 4.51 -8.22
CA VAL A 93 24.11 5.55 -7.23
C VAL A 93 25.36 6.08 -6.54
N ALA A 94 26.30 5.19 -6.20
CA ALA A 94 27.60 5.50 -5.66
C ALA A 94 28.56 4.38 -6.04
N GLU A 95 29.86 4.55 -5.80
CA GLU A 95 30.83 3.49 -6.07
C GLU A 95 30.45 2.19 -5.32
N GLY A 96 30.22 1.12 -6.07
CA GLY A 96 29.82 -0.17 -5.51
C GLY A 96 28.33 -0.26 -5.11
N VAL A 97 27.49 0.69 -5.53
CA VAL A 97 26.06 0.75 -5.16
C VAL A 97 25.21 1.05 -6.39
N TRP A 98 24.25 0.17 -6.66
CA TRP A 98 23.37 0.28 -7.82
C TRP A 98 21.89 0.10 -7.44
N GLN A 99 20.99 0.73 -8.20
CA GLN A 99 19.55 0.54 -8.08
C GLN A 99 18.94 0.14 -9.41
N ALA A 100 18.13 -0.91 -9.42
CA ALA A 100 17.21 -1.14 -10.53
C ALA A 100 15.87 -0.45 -10.20
N ARG A 101 15.43 0.44 -11.10
CA ARG A 101 14.24 1.29 -10.92
C ARG A 101 13.26 1.11 -12.07
N GLY A 102 11.97 1.28 -11.79
CA GLY A 102 10.90 1.24 -12.80
C GLY A 102 10.61 -0.16 -13.36
N TYR A 103 10.99 -1.21 -12.65
CA TYR A 103 10.67 -2.62 -12.94
C TYR A 103 9.64 -3.23 -11.96
N ASP A 104 9.19 -2.42 -11.01
CA ASP A 104 8.17 -2.69 -9.99
C ASP A 104 7.71 -1.30 -9.46
N ILE A 105 6.87 -1.26 -8.41
CA ILE A 105 6.57 -0.01 -7.70
C ILE A 105 7.82 0.53 -6.99
N SER A 106 8.55 -0.35 -6.30
CA SER A 106 9.74 -0.05 -5.52
C SER A 106 11.03 -0.24 -6.32
N ASN A 107 12.12 0.24 -5.75
CA ASN A 107 13.49 0.01 -6.21
C ASN A 107 14.08 -1.21 -5.51
N ILE A 108 14.95 -1.94 -6.20
CA ILE A 108 15.85 -2.92 -5.59
C ILE A 108 17.27 -2.37 -5.64
N THR A 109 17.97 -2.40 -4.51
CA THR A 109 19.33 -1.87 -4.40
C THR A 109 20.34 -3.00 -4.24
N PHE A 110 21.45 -2.93 -4.97
CA PHE A 110 22.55 -3.88 -4.94
C PHE A 110 23.81 -3.18 -4.42
N LEU A 111 24.45 -3.74 -3.41
CA LEU A 111 25.75 -3.30 -2.92
C LEU A 111 26.76 -4.43 -3.04
N GLU A 112 27.92 -4.12 -3.62
CA GLU A 112 29.04 -5.06 -3.66
C GLU A 112 29.69 -5.17 -2.28
N THR A 113 29.84 -6.41 -1.80
CA THR A 113 30.56 -6.76 -0.57
C THR A 113 31.79 -7.61 -0.87
N SER A 114 32.57 -7.98 0.15
CA SER A 114 33.71 -8.88 -0.06
C SER A 114 33.30 -10.31 -0.47
N ASN A 115 32.07 -10.73 -0.17
CA ASN A 115 31.61 -12.11 -0.35
C ASN A 115 30.47 -12.23 -1.39
N GLY A 116 29.83 -11.13 -1.79
CA GLY A 116 28.78 -11.18 -2.80
C GLY A 116 27.91 -9.93 -2.86
N TRP A 117 26.62 -10.12 -3.09
CA TRP A 117 25.62 -9.05 -3.03
C TRP A 117 25.05 -8.90 -1.63
N LEU A 118 25.01 -7.66 -1.16
CA LEU A 118 23.97 -7.18 -0.24
C LEU A 118 22.83 -6.61 -1.09
N ILE A 119 21.63 -7.12 -0.90
CA ILE A 119 20.40 -6.63 -1.55
C ILE A 119 19.56 -5.88 -0.54
N ILE A 120 18.98 -4.76 -0.95
CA ILE A 120 17.99 -4.02 -0.15
C ILE A 120 16.68 -4.03 -0.93
N ASP A 121 15.64 -4.52 -0.27
CA ASP A 121 14.24 -4.58 -0.73
C ASP A 121 14.06 -5.31 -2.07
N PRO A 122 13.84 -6.64 -2.07
CA PRO A 122 13.69 -7.43 -3.28
C PRO A 122 12.30 -7.30 -3.92
N LEU A 123 11.76 -6.09 -4.05
CA LEU A 123 10.55 -5.77 -4.81
C LEU A 123 9.26 -6.51 -4.35
N THR A 124 8.19 -6.40 -5.13
CA THR A 124 6.86 -6.97 -4.81
C THR A 124 6.74 -8.44 -5.22
N THR A 125 7.42 -8.88 -6.29
CA THR A 125 7.24 -10.23 -6.85
C THR A 125 8.57 -10.88 -7.21
N SER A 126 8.63 -12.22 -7.14
CA SER A 126 9.88 -12.94 -7.44
C SER A 126 10.35 -12.71 -8.87
N SER A 127 9.43 -12.62 -9.83
CA SER A 127 9.78 -12.42 -11.25
C SER A 127 10.43 -11.07 -11.51
N THR A 128 9.97 -10.00 -10.84
CA THR A 128 10.58 -8.66 -10.99
C THR A 128 11.96 -8.61 -10.32
N ALA A 129 12.08 -9.18 -9.12
CA ALA A 129 13.34 -9.22 -8.38
C ALA A 129 14.42 -10.06 -9.10
N GLU A 130 14.04 -11.23 -9.61
CA GLU A 130 14.91 -12.11 -10.40
C GLU A 130 15.40 -11.40 -11.67
N ALA A 131 14.51 -10.76 -12.42
CA ALA A 131 14.88 -10.04 -13.63
C ALA A 131 15.88 -8.89 -13.34
N CYS A 132 15.70 -8.18 -12.23
CA CYS A 132 16.61 -7.12 -11.81
C CYS A 132 17.98 -7.66 -11.37
N LEU A 133 18.01 -8.76 -10.61
CA LEU A 133 19.28 -9.41 -10.22
C LEU A 133 20.01 -9.99 -11.44
N GLN A 134 19.29 -10.58 -12.40
CA GLN A 134 19.86 -11.04 -13.66
C GLN A 134 20.47 -9.88 -14.46
N LEU A 135 19.76 -8.75 -14.57
CA LEU A 135 20.29 -7.55 -15.21
C LEU A 135 21.56 -7.05 -14.51
N ALA A 136 21.56 -6.99 -13.17
CA ALA A 136 22.74 -6.60 -12.39
C ALA A 136 23.92 -7.57 -12.63
N ASN A 137 23.70 -8.88 -12.56
CA ASN A 137 24.74 -9.89 -12.78
C ASN A 137 25.31 -9.84 -14.20
N GLN A 138 24.48 -9.61 -15.22
CA GLN A 138 24.92 -9.49 -16.61
C GLN A 138 25.84 -8.29 -16.84
N ILE A 139 25.56 -7.16 -16.18
CA ILE A 139 26.25 -5.88 -16.40
C ILE A 139 27.45 -5.71 -15.46
N LEU A 140 27.32 -6.13 -14.21
CA LEU A 140 28.27 -5.88 -13.12
C LEU A 140 29.11 -7.10 -12.75
N GLY A 141 28.78 -8.28 -13.30
CA GLY A 141 29.38 -9.56 -12.95
C GLY A 141 28.54 -10.34 -11.93
N GLU A 142 28.45 -11.65 -12.12
CA GLU A 142 27.68 -12.54 -11.26
C GLU A 142 28.33 -12.70 -9.88
N ARG A 143 27.53 -12.57 -8.83
CA ARG A 143 27.92 -12.76 -7.43
C ARG A 143 26.79 -13.49 -6.67
N PRO A 144 27.11 -14.33 -5.68
CA PRO A 144 26.09 -14.90 -4.81
C PRO A 144 25.45 -13.81 -3.95
N VAL A 145 24.17 -13.96 -3.61
CA VAL A 145 23.53 -13.13 -2.58
C VAL A 145 23.98 -13.64 -1.22
N HIS A 146 24.41 -12.75 -0.31
CA HIS A 146 24.86 -13.12 1.04
C HIS A 146 24.09 -12.41 2.15
N ALA A 147 23.48 -11.26 1.83
CA ALA A 147 22.61 -10.55 2.74
C ALA A 147 21.45 -9.89 2.00
N VAL A 148 20.29 -9.87 2.65
CA VAL A 148 19.12 -9.09 2.25
C VAL A 148 18.70 -8.22 3.44
N ILE A 149 18.47 -6.93 3.20
CA ILE A 149 17.83 -6.03 4.15
C ILE A 149 16.38 -5.80 3.68
N TYR A 150 15.41 -6.01 4.57
CA TYR A 150 14.08 -5.44 4.43
C TYR A 150 14.04 -4.13 5.20
N THR A 151 13.79 -3.03 4.52
CA THR A 151 13.75 -1.71 5.16
C THR A 151 12.54 -1.58 6.08
N HIS A 152 11.41 -2.17 5.71
CA HIS A 152 10.16 -2.12 6.48
C HIS A 152 9.12 -3.16 6.04
N SER A 153 8.01 -3.23 6.77
CA SER A 153 7.00 -4.29 6.70
C SER A 153 5.99 -4.22 5.54
N HIS A 154 6.24 -3.48 4.46
CA HIS A 154 5.34 -3.43 3.29
C HIS A 154 5.73 -4.41 2.17
N LEU A 155 4.70 -4.92 1.47
CA LEU A 155 4.80 -6.04 0.55
C LEU A 155 5.77 -5.82 -0.62
N ASP A 156 5.89 -4.58 -1.08
CA ASP A 156 6.77 -4.17 -2.16
C ASP A 156 8.27 -4.15 -1.79
N HIS A 157 8.60 -4.46 -0.54
CA HIS A 157 9.98 -4.45 -0.04
C HIS A 157 10.48 -5.81 0.43
N PHE A 158 9.63 -6.84 0.42
CA PHE A 158 10.03 -8.21 0.73
C PHE A 158 9.41 -9.24 -0.21
N GLY A 159 8.34 -8.89 -0.92
CA GLY A 159 7.49 -9.79 -1.68
C GLY A 159 8.22 -10.59 -2.75
N GLY A 160 9.28 -10.05 -3.34
CA GLY A 160 10.09 -10.75 -4.35
C GLY A 160 11.30 -11.50 -3.82
N ILE A 161 11.40 -11.76 -2.52
CA ILE A 161 12.55 -12.46 -1.90
C ILE A 161 12.95 -13.77 -2.61
N LEU A 162 11.98 -14.57 -3.08
CA LEU A 162 12.28 -15.83 -3.79
C LEU A 162 12.87 -15.63 -5.20
N GLY A 163 12.93 -14.39 -5.69
CA GLY A 163 13.65 -14.05 -6.92
C GLY A 163 15.15 -13.80 -6.71
N VAL A 164 15.59 -13.65 -5.46
CA VAL A 164 17.00 -13.34 -5.13
C VAL A 164 17.66 -14.38 -4.23
N THR A 165 16.89 -15.18 -3.49
CA THR A 165 17.40 -16.27 -2.64
C THR A 165 16.34 -17.36 -2.45
N SER A 166 16.64 -18.37 -1.65
CA SER A 166 15.71 -19.44 -1.29
C SER A 166 15.70 -19.70 0.23
N GLN A 167 14.66 -20.37 0.70
CA GLN A 167 14.55 -20.76 2.12
C GLN A 167 15.73 -21.65 2.53
N GLU A 168 16.15 -22.55 1.64
CA GLU A 168 17.26 -23.49 1.89
C GLU A 168 18.60 -22.77 2.07
N GLU A 169 18.88 -21.72 1.28
CA GLU A 169 20.11 -20.93 1.42
C GLU A 169 20.15 -20.14 2.74
N VAL A 170 18.99 -19.64 3.18
CA VAL A 170 18.86 -18.94 4.45
C VAL A 170 19.02 -19.91 5.63
N GLU A 171 18.38 -21.08 5.58
CA GLU A 171 18.51 -22.14 6.60
C GLU A 171 19.92 -22.74 6.66
N ALA A 172 20.63 -22.79 5.53
CA ALA A 172 22.03 -23.19 5.48
C ALA A 172 22.98 -22.14 6.10
N GLY A 173 22.49 -20.92 6.37
CA GLY A 173 23.28 -19.80 6.87
C GLY A 173 24.11 -19.10 5.79
N ASN A 174 23.82 -19.35 4.51
CA ASN A 174 24.50 -18.70 3.39
C ASN A 174 23.96 -17.30 3.11
N VAL A 175 22.72 -17.00 3.54
CA VAL A 175 22.09 -15.69 3.36
C VAL A 175 21.51 -15.19 4.68
N ARG A 176 21.95 -14.01 5.10
CA ARG A 176 21.35 -13.26 6.23
C ARG A 176 20.15 -12.46 5.73
N ILE A 177 19.08 -12.43 6.52
CA ILE A 177 17.94 -11.52 6.30
C ILE A 177 17.81 -10.62 7.52
N ILE A 178 17.99 -9.31 7.31
CA ILE A 178 18.02 -8.29 8.34
C ILE A 178 16.77 -7.42 8.22
N ALA A 179 16.04 -7.21 9.32
CA ALA A 179 14.82 -6.41 9.34
C ALA A 179 14.68 -5.61 10.65
N PRO A 180 13.87 -4.54 10.67
CA PRO A 180 13.56 -3.79 11.90
C PRO A 180 12.75 -4.62 12.91
N ASP A 181 12.79 -4.20 14.17
CA ASP A 181 11.94 -4.75 15.22
C ASP A 181 10.45 -4.64 14.87
N GLY A 182 9.67 -5.66 15.22
CA GLY A 182 8.24 -5.75 14.89
C GLY A 182 7.92 -6.16 13.44
N PHE A 183 8.91 -6.38 12.56
CA PHE A 183 8.66 -6.62 11.13
C PHE A 183 7.65 -7.75 10.86
N LEU A 184 7.88 -8.96 11.39
CA LEU A 184 6.99 -10.11 11.16
C LEU A 184 5.59 -9.90 11.75
N GLU A 185 5.52 -9.23 12.90
CA GLU A 185 4.25 -8.93 13.56
C GLU A 185 3.39 -8.02 12.68
N GLU A 186 4.00 -6.99 12.09
CA GLU A 186 3.29 -5.97 11.33
C GLU A 186 2.96 -6.40 9.90
N VAL A 187 3.82 -7.21 9.26
CA VAL A 187 3.47 -7.88 7.99
C VAL A 187 2.17 -8.68 8.15
N VAL A 188 1.98 -9.32 9.29
CA VAL A 188 0.77 -10.10 9.55
C VAL A 188 -0.41 -9.19 9.92
N ARG A 189 -0.24 -8.28 10.89
CA ARG A 189 -1.34 -7.43 11.39
C ARG A 189 -2.00 -6.65 10.27
N GLU A 190 -1.20 -6.09 9.37
CA GLU A 190 -1.72 -5.29 8.27
C GLU A 190 -2.47 -6.12 7.22
N ASN A 191 -2.01 -7.35 6.95
CA ASN A 191 -2.52 -8.14 5.82
C ASN A 191 -3.63 -9.13 6.18
N ILE A 192 -3.89 -9.38 7.47
CA ILE A 192 -4.77 -10.49 7.89
C ILE A 192 -6.14 -10.03 8.36
N ILE A 193 -6.22 -9.24 9.45
CA ILE A 193 -7.50 -8.95 10.12
C ILE A 193 -8.47 -8.18 9.22
N ALA A 194 -7.98 -7.13 8.57
CA ALA A 194 -8.74 -6.33 7.60
C ALA A 194 -8.36 -6.64 6.14
N GLY A 195 -7.54 -7.67 5.91
CA GLY A 195 -6.91 -8.00 4.63
C GLY A 195 -7.87 -8.02 3.44
N PRO A 196 -9.00 -8.76 3.48
CA PRO A 196 -9.96 -8.82 2.37
C PRO A 196 -10.50 -7.44 1.95
N MET A 197 -10.82 -6.57 2.92
CA MET A 197 -11.36 -5.24 2.64
C MET A 197 -10.27 -4.27 2.21
N MET A 198 -9.07 -4.36 2.80
CA MET A 198 -7.91 -3.57 2.40
C MET A 198 -7.50 -3.89 0.95
N ALA A 199 -7.44 -5.17 0.57
CA ALA A 199 -7.18 -5.59 -0.80
C ALA A 199 -8.23 -5.07 -1.78
N ARG A 200 -9.51 -5.13 -1.40
CA ARG A 200 -10.58 -4.58 -2.22
C ARG A 200 -10.44 -3.06 -2.42
N ARG A 201 -10.12 -2.31 -1.37
CA ARG A 201 -9.90 -0.86 -1.47
C ARG A 201 -8.59 -0.50 -2.17
N ALA A 202 -7.58 -1.37 -2.10
CA ALA A 202 -6.33 -1.23 -2.86
C ALA A 202 -6.56 -1.28 -4.37
N HIS A 203 -7.58 -2.02 -4.85
CA HIS A 203 -7.98 -1.95 -6.27
C HIS A 203 -8.39 -0.53 -6.71
N TYR A 204 -9.00 0.26 -5.83
CA TYR A 204 -9.29 1.66 -6.12
C TYR A 204 -8.02 2.50 -6.04
N GLN A 205 -7.21 2.33 -4.98
CA GLN A 205 -5.97 3.09 -4.77
C GLN A 205 -4.98 2.96 -5.93
N PHE A 206 -4.76 1.73 -6.43
CA PHE A 206 -3.74 1.45 -7.43
C PHE A 206 -4.30 1.28 -8.85
N GLY A 207 -5.62 1.11 -8.99
CA GLY A 207 -6.30 1.01 -10.29
C GLY A 207 -5.78 -0.10 -11.22
N PRO A 208 -5.51 -1.34 -10.76
CA PRO A 208 -4.84 -2.35 -11.58
C PRO A 208 -5.65 -2.82 -12.81
N LEU A 209 -6.94 -2.45 -12.88
CA LEU A 209 -7.81 -2.75 -14.02
C LEU A 209 -8.13 -1.52 -14.90
N LEU A 210 -7.60 -0.36 -14.54
CA LEU A 210 -7.66 0.82 -15.39
C LEU A 210 -6.65 0.62 -16.54
N PRO A 211 -7.02 0.93 -17.79
CA PRO A 211 -6.05 0.91 -18.86
C PRO A 211 -5.00 2.01 -18.65
N ALA A 212 -3.74 1.69 -18.93
CA ALA A 212 -2.69 2.70 -18.94
C ALA A 212 -2.95 3.71 -20.07
N GLY A 213 -2.99 5.00 -19.74
CA GLY A 213 -3.19 6.08 -20.70
C GLY A 213 -3.76 7.38 -20.11
N PRO A 214 -3.86 8.47 -20.91
CA PRO A 214 -4.30 9.79 -20.45
C PRO A 214 -5.70 9.87 -19.82
N THR A 215 -6.60 8.93 -20.12
CA THR A 215 -7.95 8.85 -19.53
C THR A 215 -8.07 7.74 -18.48
N GLY A 216 -6.99 7.00 -18.22
CA GLY A 216 -6.95 5.89 -17.28
C GLY A 216 -5.82 6.02 -16.27
N GLN A 217 -5.14 4.91 -16.00
CA GLN A 217 -4.01 4.84 -15.09
C GLN A 217 -2.80 5.56 -15.73
N VAL A 218 -2.18 6.45 -14.96
CA VAL A 218 -1.00 7.23 -15.42
C VAL A 218 0.22 6.89 -14.58
N ASP A 219 0.05 6.97 -13.27
CA ASP A 219 1.09 6.77 -12.27
C ASP A 219 0.38 6.56 -10.91
N ILE A 220 1.10 6.11 -9.89
CA ILE A 220 0.56 6.01 -8.52
C ILE A 220 1.21 7.01 -7.55
N GLY A 221 2.03 7.93 -8.05
CA GLY A 221 2.75 8.96 -7.32
C GLY A 221 4.11 8.49 -6.81
N LEU A 222 4.15 7.29 -6.26
CA LEU A 222 5.33 6.66 -5.66
C LEU A 222 6.16 5.83 -6.67
N GLY A 223 5.51 5.39 -7.76
CA GLY A 223 6.06 4.58 -8.86
C GLY A 223 5.02 4.44 -9.98
N GLN A 224 5.27 3.64 -11.03
CA GLN A 224 4.33 3.58 -12.17
C GLN A 224 3.02 2.89 -11.81
N SER A 225 3.12 1.71 -11.21
CA SER A 225 2.03 0.74 -11.05
C SER A 225 2.49 -0.39 -10.10
N LEU A 226 1.58 -1.31 -9.78
CA LEU A 226 1.93 -2.58 -9.13
C LEU A 226 2.13 -3.69 -10.17
N PRO A 227 3.10 -4.61 -9.99
CA PRO A 227 3.24 -5.79 -10.81
C PRO A 227 2.14 -6.81 -10.55
N LEU A 228 1.89 -7.68 -11.54
CA LEU A 228 0.90 -8.75 -11.46
C LEU A 228 1.58 -10.09 -11.17
N GLY A 229 1.84 -10.38 -9.89
CA GLY A 229 2.50 -11.62 -9.48
C GLY A 229 2.22 -12.01 -8.04
N ALA A 230 2.71 -13.19 -7.65
CA ALA A 230 2.67 -13.62 -6.26
C ALA A 230 3.84 -13.00 -5.47
N SER A 231 3.55 -12.64 -4.23
CA SER A 231 4.53 -12.17 -3.26
C SER A 231 4.78 -13.25 -2.21
N TYR A 232 6.00 -13.35 -1.71
CA TYR A 232 6.46 -14.35 -0.74
C TYR A 232 7.20 -13.66 0.40
N LEU A 233 7.46 -14.41 1.47
CA LEU A 233 8.24 -13.94 2.61
C LEU A 233 9.14 -15.07 3.10
N ILE A 234 10.43 -14.77 3.27
CA ILE A 234 11.33 -15.52 4.14
C ILE A 234 11.52 -14.68 5.41
N PRO A 235 11.24 -15.22 6.61
CA PRO A 235 11.43 -14.50 7.86
C PRO A 235 12.86 -13.96 8.06
N PRO A 236 13.03 -12.80 8.71
CA PRO A 236 14.35 -12.29 9.06
C PRO A 236 15.09 -13.27 9.99
N THR A 237 16.39 -13.41 9.73
CA THR A 237 17.33 -14.15 10.59
C THR A 237 17.93 -13.25 11.68
N GLU A 238 17.85 -11.94 11.49
CA GLU A 238 18.45 -10.93 12.35
C GLU A 238 17.54 -9.70 12.45
N THR A 239 17.37 -9.19 13.67
CA THR A 239 16.47 -8.08 13.98
C THR A 239 17.26 -6.90 14.55
N VAL A 240 17.00 -5.70 14.03
CA VAL A 240 17.55 -4.45 14.54
C VAL A 240 16.58 -3.88 15.59
N TYR A 241 16.97 -3.96 16.87
CA TYR A 241 16.11 -3.54 17.99
C TYR A 241 16.22 -2.05 18.35
N GLU A 242 17.38 -1.44 18.12
CA GLU A 242 17.66 -0.09 18.64
C GLU A 242 18.38 0.79 17.60
N THR A 243 18.03 2.08 17.58
CA THR A 243 18.77 3.10 16.83
C THR A 243 20.23 3.18 17.30
N GLY A 244 21.16 3.24 16.34
CA GLY A 244 22.60 3.21 16.58
C GLY A 244 23.20 1.80 16.54
N THR A 245 22.40 0.75 16.33
CA THR A 245 22.92 -0.60 16.06
C THR A 245 23.85 -0.55 14.86
N GLU A 246 25.06 -1.07 15.02
CA GLU A 246 26.06 -1.19 13.95
C GLU A 246 26.21 -2.67 13.57
N LEU A 247 26.08 -2.97 12.28
CA LEU A 247 26.37 -4.31 11.73
C LEU A 247 27.51 -4.22 10.72
N ASP A 248 28.35 -5.25 10.73
CA ASP A 248 29.25 -5.54 9.62
C ASP A 248 28.58 -6.56 8.70
N ILE A 249 28.43 -6.18 7.43
CA ILE A 249 27.87 -7.01 6.38
C ILE A 249 28.97 -7.21 5.34
N ASP A 250 29.81 -8.22 5.56
CA ASP A 250 30.92 -8.60 4.69
C ASP A 250 31.86 -7.44 4.35
N GLY A 251 32.28 -6.72 5.39
CA GLY A 251 33.17 -5.56 5.29
C GLY A 251 32.48 -4.24 4.96
N LEU A 252 31.14 -4.22 4.82
CA LEU A 252 30.36 -2.99 4.82
C LEU A 252 29.84 -2.70 6.23
N LYS A 253 30.32 -1.60 6.83
CA LYS A 253 29.75 -1.09 8.07
C LYS A 253 28.42 -0.38 7.81
N VAL A 254 27.36 -0.78 8.51
CA VAL A 254 26.03 -0.19 8.42
C VAL A 254 25.55 0.22 9.80
N VAL A 255 25.04 1.45 9.94
CA VAL A 255 24.48 1.98 11.19
C VAL A 255 23.00 2.26 11.00
N PHE A 256 22.15 1.64 11.81
CA PHE A 256 20.70 1.67 11.65
C PHE A 256 20.02 2.69 12.57
N GLN A 257 18.86 3.19 12.15
CA GLN A 257 17.94 4.01 12.92
C GLN A 257 16.54 3.44 12.78
N ASN A 258 15.94 2.95 13.86
CA ASN A 258 14.55 2.50 13.86
C ASN A 258 13.61 3.69 13.86
N THR A 259 12.60 3.66 12.99
CA THR A 259 11.63 4.74 12.76
C THR A 259 10.18 4.24 12.78
N PRO A 260 9.75 3.51 13.83
CA PRO A 260 8.41 2.91 13.89
C PRO A 260 7.30 3.96 13.79
N ASP A 261 6.17 3.55 13.21
CA ASP A 261 4.96 4.37 12.97
C ASP A 261 5.16 5.60 12.08
N ALA A 262 6.29 5.70 11.38
CA ALA A 262 6.53 6.71 10.35
C ALA A 262 5.83 6.30 9.04
N GLU A 263 6.54 5.77 8.04
CA GLU A 263 5.88 5.22 6.85
C GLU A 263 5.24 3.86 7.19
N ALA A 264 5.95 2.99 7.89
CA ALA A 264 5.41 1.73 8.38
C ALA A 264 5.46 1.61 9.91
N PRO A 265 4.63 0.74 10.53
CA PRO A 265 4.73 0.43 11.95
C PRO A 265 6.11 -0.13 12.35
N SER A 266 6.78 -0.83 11.43
CA SER A 266 8.12 -1.37 11.58
C SER A 266 8.99 -0.95 10.39
N GLU A 267 9.92 -0.03 10.60
CA GLU A 267 10.78 0.59 9.58
C GLU A 267 12.12 1.04 10.16
N MET A 268 13.15 1.09 9.32
CA MET A 268 14.45 1.63 9.68
C MET A 268 15.17 2.36 8.53
N ASN A 269 15.78 3.50 8.84
CA ASN A 269 16.80 4.14 8.00
C ASN A 269 18.18 3.54 8.31
N PHE A 270 19.16 3.74 7.44
CA PHE A 270 20.54 3.34 7.75
C PHE A 270 21.59 4.09 6.93
N PHE A 271 22.77 4.21 7.51
CA PHE A 271 23.91 4.93 6.98
C PHE A 271 25.11 4.00 6.78
N PHE A 272 25.82 4.18 5.67
CA PHE A 272 27.08 3.51 5.35
C PHE A 272 28.24 4.51 5.52
N PRO A 273 28.93 4.52 6.69
CA PRO A 273 29.92 5.55 7.01
C PRO A 273 31.07 5.62 6.00
N ASP A 274 31.57 4.47 5.54
CA ASP A 274 32.72 4.40 4.62
C ASP A 274 32.39 4.92 3.21
N LYS A 275 31.10 5.11 2.91
CA LYS A 275 30.60 5.58 1.62
C LYS A 275 29.91 6.96 1.70
N ASN A 276 29.80 7.56 2.88
CA ASN A 276 29.01 8.78 3.10
C ASN A 276 27.57 8.68 2.51
N LEU A 277 26.98 7.48 2.59
CA LEU A 277 25.74 7.12 1.88
C LEU A 277 24.61 6.85 2.88
N LEU A 278 23.47 7.51 2.67
CA LEU A 278 22.28 7.40 3.54
C LEU A 278 21.11 6.75 2.80
N CYS A 279 20.57 5.68 3.34
CA CYS A 279 19.25 5.17 2.97
C CYS A 279 18.20 5.73 3.92
N MET A 280 17.23 6.47 3.38
CA MET A 280 16.08 6.97 4.15
C MET A 280 14.84 6.08 4.01
N ALA A 281 15.03 4.80 3.72
CA ALA A 281 13.95 3.83 3.52
C ALA A 281 12.83 4.42 2.65
N GLU A 282 11.61 4.45 3.16
CA GLU A 282 10.46 5.13 2.55
C GLU A 282 10.06 6.42 3.30
N ASN A 283 10.78 6.76 4.37
CA ASN A 283 10.59 7.98 5.16
C ASN A 283 10.76 9.28 4.36
N CYS A 284 11.66 9.28 3.37
CA CYS A 284 11.90 10.44 2.51
C CYS A 284 12.00 10.01 1.05
N THR A 285 10.96 10.29 0.27
CA THR A 285 10.91 10.03 -1.17
C THR A 285 10.56 11.30 -1.94
N HIS A 286 10.40 11.27 -3.27
CA HIS A 286 10.06 12.45 -4.07
C HIS A 286 8.55 12.72 -4.14
N THR A 287 7.86 12.58 -3.00
CA THR A 287 6.47 12.97 -2.80
C THR A 287 6.16 13.16 -1.32
N MET A 288 5.14 13.96 -1.00
CA MET A 288 4.45 13.86 0.29
C MET A 288 3.78 12.50 0.40
N HIS A 289 4.17 11.72 1.40
CA HIS A 289 3.65 10.37 1.60
C HIS A 289 2.30 10.37 2.34
N ASN A 290 1.67 9.20 2.39
CA ASN A 290 0.43 8.97 3.12
C ASN A 290 0.71 8.97 4.63
N LEU A 291 -0.09 9.72 5.39
CA LEU A 291 -0.32 9.47 6.81
C LEU A 291 -1.47 8.46 7.04
N TYR A 292 -2.24 8.24 5.99
CA TYR A 292 -3.28 7.22 5.91
C TYR A 292 -3.51 6.86 4.44
N PRO A 293 -3.11 5.65 3.99
CA PRO A 293 -3.39 5.22 2.63
C PRO A 293 -4.88 4.95 2.47
N ILE A 294 -5.48 5.38 1.36
CA ILE A 294 -6.93 5.28 1.13
C ILE A 294 -7.43 3.82 1.00
N ARG A 295 -6.53 2.84 0.80
CA ARG A 295 -6.81 1.39 0.93
C ARG A 295 -7.23 0.99 2.35
N GLY A 296 -6.90 1.81 3.34
CA GLY A 296 -7.12 1.55 4.77
C GLY A 296 -5.88 0.95 5.41
N ALA A 297 -5.49 1.54 6.54
CA ALA A 297 -4.46 1.07 7.47
C ALA A 297 -4.69 1.78 8.81
N GLN A 298 -3.87 1.48 9.81
CA GLN A 298 -3.76 2.37 10.97
C GLN A 298 -3.20 3.74 10.54
N THR A 299 -3.57 4.80 11.26
CA THR A 299 -3.03 6.15 10.99
C THR A 299 -1.59 6.26 11.47
N ARG A 300 -0.70 6.73 10.60
CA ARG A 300 0.72 6.97 10.88
C ARG A 300 0.93 8.19 11.77
N ASP A 301 2.09 8.29 12.40
CA ASP A 301 2.46 9.41 13.27
C ASP A 301 3.32 10.46 12.55
N ALA A 302 2.67 11.51 12.02
CA ALA A 302 3.37 12.62 11.37
C ALA A 302 4.40 13.33 12.27
N LEU A 303 4.17 13.38 13.58
CA LEU A 303 5.09 14.05 14.50
C LEU A 303 6.32 13.17 14.76
N ALA A 304 6.12 11.86 14.96
CA ALA A 304 7.23 10.92 15.08
C ALA A 304 8.05 10.89 13.79
N TRP A 305 7.39 10.77 12.63
CA TRP A 305 8.03 10.80 11.31
C TRP A 305 8.92 12.03 11.12
N SER A 306 8.39 13.23 11.39
CA SER A 306 9.19 14.47 11.35
C SER A 306 10.41 14.41 12.29
N LYS A 307 10.23 13.90 13.51
CA LYS A 307 11.34 13.77 14.48
C LYS A 307 12.39 12.77 14.03
N TYR A 308 12.01 11.66 13.40
CA TYR A 308 12.95 10.67 12.88
C TYR A 308 13.80 11.23 11.73
N ILE A 309 13.19 12.00 10.81
CA ILE A 309 13.94 12.70 9.77
C ILE A 309 14.90 13.72 10.41
N HIS A 310 14.46 14.42 11.46
CA HIS A 310 15.33 15.33 12.18
C HIS A 310 16.48 14.63 12.91
N GLU A 311 16.23 13.46 13.50
CA GLU A 311 17.25 12.64 14.14
C GLU A 311 18.28 12.14 13.11
N ALA A 312 17.86 11.68 11.94
CA ALA A 312 18.77 11.30 10.84
C ALA A 312 19.66 12.48 10.41
N LEU A 313 19.09 13.69 10.32
CA LEU A 313 19.85 14.92 10.05
C LEU A 313 20.93 15.20 11.12
N LEU A 314 20.63 14.96 12.40
CA LEU A 314 21.58 15.16 13.50
C LEU A 314 22.67 14.08 13.52
N LEU A 315 22.32 12.84 13.21
CA LEU A 315 23.25 11.71 13.20
C LEU A 315 24.21 11.77 12.01
N TRP A 316 23.67 12.05 10.81
CA TRP A 316 24.39 11.80 9.55
C TRP A 316 24.38 12.97 8.57
N GLY A 317 23.56 13.99 8.78
CA GLY A 317 23.35 15.07 7.81
C GLY A 317 24.61 15.85 7.42
N GLU A 318 25.60 16.00 8.32
CA GLU A 318 26.89 16.66 7.99
C GLU A 318 27.86 15.75 7.21
N GLN A 319 27.65 14.44 7.24
CA GLN A 319 28.53 13.44 6.61
C GLN A 319 27.97 12.90 5.29
N THR A 320 26.65 12.90 5.11
CA THR A 320 26.01 12.33 3.93
C THR A 320 26.33 13.13 2.67
N GLU A 321 26.89 12.47 1.66
CA GLU A 321 27.12 13.03 0.32
C GLU A 321 26.06 12.57 -0.68
N THR A 322 25.56 11.35 -0.52
CA THR A 322 24.50 10.79 -1.36
C THR A 322 23.41 10.20 -0.48
N MET A 323 22.15 10.49 -0.83
CA MET A 323 20.99 9.88 -0.19
C MET A 323 20.15 9.15 -1.23
N PHE A 324 19.75 7.93 -0.91
CA PHE A 324 18.84 7.11 -1.71
C PHE A 324 17.66 6.63 -0.85
N ALA A 325 16.63 6.16 -1.54
CA ALA A 325 15.41 5.64 -0.94
C ALA A 325 14.94 4.39 -1.69
N THR A 326 13.95 3.73 -1.12
CA THR A 326 13.35 2.49 -1.64
C THR A 326 12.40 2.74 -2.80
N HIS A 327 12.10 4.01 -3.09
CA HIS A 327 11.37 4.48 -4.28
C HIS A 327 12.06 5.70 -4.88
N HIS A 328 11.68 6.05 -6.12
CA HIS A 328 12.18 7.25 -6.82
C HIS A 328 13.71 7.26 -7.03
N TRP A 329 14.33 8.43 -7.20
CA TRP A 329 15.75 8.61 -7.53
C TRP A 329 16.58 9.23 -6.37
N PRO A 330 17.92 9.10 -6.38
CA PRO A 330 18.78 9.66 -5.33
C PRO A 330 18.87 11.20 -5.32
N ARG A 331 19.42 11.73 -4.22
CA ARG A 331 19.93 13.10 -4.07
C ARG A 331 21.45 13.07 -3.91
N PHE A 332 22.14 14.01 -4.55
CA PHE A 332 23.60 14.08 -4.60
C PHE A 332 24.10 15.44 -4.09
N GLY A 333 25.16 15.44 -3.29
CA GLY A 333 25.74 16.61 -2.66
C GLY A 333 25.20 16.84 -1.25
N ASN A 334 26.11 17.12 -0.30
CA ASN A 334 25.75 17.24 1.12
C ASN A 334 24.66 18.31 1.37
N GLN A 335 24.82 19.50 0.79
CA GLN A 335 23.86 20.59 0.97
C GLN A 335 22.47 20.22 0.42
N GLU A 336 22.42 19.66 -0.79
CA GLU A 336 21.19 19.22 -1.45
C GLU A 336 20.45 18.16 -0.63
N VAL A 337 21.18 17.17 -0.11
CA VAL A 337 20.61 16.13 0.76
C VAL A 337 20.01 16.76 2.02
N ARG A 338 20.74 17.67 2.69
CA ARG A 338 20.27 18.31 3.91
C ARG A 338 19.03 19.17 3.69
N GLU A 339 19.00 19.96 2.62
CA GLU A 339 17.86 20.80 2.25
C GLU A 339 16.63 19.93 1.96
N PHE A 340 16.79 18.86 1.17
CA PHE A 340 15.74 17.88 0.92
C PHE A 340 15.17 17.26 2.21
N LEU A 341 16.03 16.81 3.12
CA LEU A 341 15.60 16.23 4.39
C LEU A 341 14.92 17.26 5.31
N CYS A 342 15.35 18.53 5.27
CA CYS A 342 14.70 19.58 6.05
C CYS A 342 13.29 19.87 5.54
N LEU A 343 13.09 19.94 4.22
CA LEU A 343 11.77 20.12 3.62
C LEU A 343 10.84 18.94 3.93
N GLN A 344 11.34 17.70 3.83
CA GLN A 344 10.58 16.50 4.24
C GLN A 344 10.20 16.55 5.73
N ARG A 345 11.14 16.85 6.63
CA ARG A 345 10.87 17.03 8.06
C ARG A 345 9.76 18.06 8.30
N ASP A 346 9.86 19.20 7.62
CA ASP A 346 9.02 20.36 7.87
C ASP A 346 7.60 20.18 7.32
N VAL A 347 7.42 19.49 6.19
CA VAL A 347 6.08 19.25 5.64
C VAL A 347 5.24 18.31 6.53
N TYR A 348 5.85 17.27 7.13
CA TYR A 348 5.16 16.42 8.10
C TYR A 348 4.88 17.16 9.41
N ARG A 349 5.85 17.97 9.88
CA ARG A 349 5.66 18.79 11.09
C ARG A 349 4.53 19.80 10.93
N TRP A 350 4.50 20.47 9.78
CA TRP A 350 3.49 21.47 9.45
C TRP A 350 2.10 20.83 9.39
N GLN A 351 1.93 19.71 8.69
CA GLN A 351 0.67 18.98 8.62
C GLN A 351 0.17 18.59 10.02
N HIS A 352 1.07 18.09 10.87
CA HIS A 352 0.75 17.75 12.25
C HIS A 352 0.29 18.98 13.05
N ASP A 353 1.18 19.97 13.19
CA ASP A 353 0.98 21.10 14.10
C ASP A 353 -0.21 21.96 13.67
N GLN A 354 -0.39 22.21 12.37
CA GLN A 354 -1.49 23.03 11.88
C GLN A 354 -2.84 22.32 11.95
N THR A 355 -2.88 21.00 11.74
CA THR A 355 -4.09 20.21 12.00
C THR A 355 -4.50 20.34 13.45
N MET A 356 -3.58 20.07 14.38
CA MET A 356 -3.91 20.08 15.80
C MET A 356 -4.19 21.50 16.33
N ARG A 357 -3.56 22.53 15.75
CA ARG A 357 -3.92 23.93 16.06
C ARG A 357 -5.37 24.22 15.66
N LEU A 358 -5.79 23.85 14.44
CA LEU A 358 -7.16 24.09 13.98
C LEU A 358 -8.19 23.22 14.73
N ALA A 359 -7.87 21.96 15.01
CA ALA A 359 -8.71 21.10 15.83
C ALA A 359 -8.96 21.70 17.23
N ASN A 360 -7.91 22.24 17.87
CA ASN A 360 -8.03 22.95 19.15
C ASN A 360 -8.83 24.27 19.05
N MET A 361 -9.00 24.82 17.84
CA MET A 361 -9.87 25.96 17.57
C MET A 361 -11.32 25.55 17.25
N GLY A 362 -11.63 24.25 17.29
CA GLY A 362 -12.99 23.71 17.07
C GLY A 362 -13.29 23.33 15.62
N TYR A 363 -12.31 23.33 14.72
CA TYR A 363 -12.51 22.89 13.34
C TYR A 363 -12.65 21.37 13.27
N VAL A 364 -13.56 20.88 12.44
CA VAL A 364 -13.74 19.44 12.18
C VAL A 364 -12.83 18.97 11.02
N PRO A 365 -12.61 17.66 10.82
CA PRO A 365 -11.65 17.15 9.83
C PRO A 365 -11.88 17.66 8.40
N SER A 366 -13.14 17.79 7.97
CA SER A 366 -13.49 18.32 6.65
C SER A 366 -13.12 19.79 6.48
N GLU A 367 -13.33 20.61 7.53
CA GLU A 367 -13.00 22.03 7.53
C GLU A 367 -11.48 22.25 7.58
N ILE A 368 -10.75 21.45 8.36
CA ILE A 368 -9.29 21.49 8.41
C ILE A 368 -8.70 21.18 7.03
N ALA A 369 -9.16 20.11 6.39
CA ALA A 369 -8.70 19.68 5.08
C ALA A 369 -9.02 20.69 3.95
N GLU A 370 -10.05 21.51 4.12
CA GLU A 370 -10.36 22.59 3.18
C GLU A 370 -9.55 23.87 3.48
N THR A 371 -9.31 24.15 4.77
CA THR A 371 -8.59 25.34 5.25
C THR A 371 -7.08 25.23 4.99
N LEU A 372 -6.49 24.06 5.24
CA LEU A 372 -5.05 23.86 5.05
C LEU A 372 -4.75 23.61 3.57
N LYS A 373 -4.02 24.57 2.99
CA LYS A 373 -3.37 24.45 1.69
C LYS A 373 -1.86 24.41 1.91
N LEU A 374 -1.15 23.71 1.04
CA LEU A 374 0.30 23.61 1.10
C LEU A 374 0.91 25.03 1.04
N PRO A 375 1.75 25.44 2.03
CA PRO A 375 2.36 26.76 2.04
C PRO A 375 3.19 27.06 0.78
N GLU A 376 3.30 28.35 0.43
CA GLU A 376 4.02 28.80 -0.77
C GLU A 376 5.47 28.32 -0.80
N GLU A 377 6.14 28.23 0.36
CA GLU A 377 7.51 27.72 0.48
C GLU A 377 7.69 26.27 0.00
N PHE A 378 6.62 25.48 -0.09
CA PHE A 378 6.68 24.10 -0.58
C PHE A 378 6.20 23.96 -2.02
N LEU A 379 5.52 24.96 -2.61
CA LEU A 379 4.93 24.85 -3.96
C LEU A 379 6.00 24.72 -5.07
N GLY A 380 7.18 25.27 -4.85
CA GLY A 380 8.33 25.13 -5.75
C GLY A 380 9.06 23.79 -5.61
N GLU A 381 8.70 22.97 -4.63
CA GLU A 381 9.43 21.77 -4.25
C GLU A 381 8.65 20.51 -4.66
N SER A 382 9.05 19.90 -5.77
CA SER A 382 8.38 18.72 -6.37
C SER A 382 8.21 17.58 -5.37
N HIS A 383 9.25 17.32 -4.58
CA HIS A 383 9.35 16.19 -3.68
C HIS A 383 8.45 16.25 -2.44
N VAL A 384 7.78 17.38 -2.19
CA VAL A 384 6.78 17.51 -1.11
C VAL A 384 5.36 17.77 -1.65
N GLN A 385 5.16 17.64 -2.96
CA GLN A 385 3.82 17.65 -3.55
C GLN A 385 3.07 16.35 -3.27
N GLY A 386 1.74 16.44 -3.32
CA GLY A 386 0.83 15.35 -2.99
C GLY A 386 0.58 14.36 -4.12
N TYR A 387 1.63 13.74 -4.68
CA TYR A 387 1.49 12.71 -5.72
C TYR A 387 1.00 11.37 -5.17
N TYR A 388 1.39 11.01 -3.95
CA TYR A 388 0.91 9.80 -3.27
C TYR A 388 -0.08 10.14 -2.17
N GLY A 389 0.42 10.73 -1.06
CA GLY A 389 -0.38 11.34 -0.01
C GLY A 389 -0.94 12.69 -0.44
N THR A 390 -1.89 13.23 0.32
CA THR A 390 -2.40 14.60 0.11
C THR A 390 -2.62 15.30 1.44
N VAL A 391 -2.36 16.61 1.49
CA VAL A 391 -2.69 17.45 2.65
C VAL A 391 -4.14 17.20 3.11
N SER A 392 -5.07 17.01 2.17
CA SER A 392 -6.48 16.81 2.48
C SER A 392 -6.75 15.55 3.31
N HIS A 393 -6.25 14.37 2.92
CA HIS A 393 -6.52 13.16 3.72
C HIS A 393 -5.50 12.96 4.84
N ASN A 394 -4.28 13.47 4.71
CA ASN A 394 -3.27 13.42 5.76
C ASN A 394 -3.69 14.21 7.00
N THR A 395 -4.25 15.41 6.83
CA THR A 395 -4.73 16.21 7.98
C THR A 395 -5.93 15.55 8.68
N LYS A 396 -6.82 14.88 7.93
CA LYS A 396 -7.88 14.04 8.51
C LYS A 396 -7.31 12.86 9.30
N ALA A 397 -6.23 12.25 8.82
CA ALA A 397 -5.54 11.18 9.51
C ALA A 397 -4.92 11.65 10.83
N VAL A 398 -4.24 12.80 10.82
CA VAL A 398 -3.71 13.42 12.04
C VAL A 398 -4.83 13.67 13.04
N TYR A 399 -5.95 14.28 12.63
CA TYR A 399 -7.09 14.48 13.52
C TYR A 399 -7.59 13.15 14.10
N THR A 400 -7.79 12.15 13.24
CA THR A 400 -8.30 10.83 13.64
C THR A 400 -7.40 10.14 14.66
N LYS A 401 -6.07 10.27 14.52
CA LYS A 401 -5.10 9.70 15.47
C LYS A 401 -5.30 10.25 16.89
N TYR A 402 -5.63 11.54 17.03
CA TYR A 402 -5.78 12.18 18.34
C TYR A 402 -7.22 12.18 18.89
N LEU A 403 -8.22 12.31 18.02
CA LEU A 403 -9.61 12.59 18.41
C LEU A 403 -10.59 11.51 17.95
N GLY A 404 -10.14 10.55 17.15
CA GLY A 404 -10.99 9.50 16.59
C GLY A 404 -11.87 9.97 15.44
N TRP A 405 -12.90 9.18 15.13
CA TRP A 405 -13.81 9.40 13.99
C TRP A 405 -14.89 10.46 14.26
N TYR A 406 -15.23 10.69 15.53
CA TYR A 406 -16.35 11.53 15.92
C TYR A 406 -15.94 13.00 15.95
N ASP A 407 -16.67 13.84 15.22
CA ASP A 407 -16.37 15.26 15.06
C ASP A 407 -16.88 16.17 16.20
N GLY A 408 -17.55 15.58 17.21
CA GLY A 408 -18.12 16.32 18.33
C GLY A 408 -19.57 16.79 18.12
N ASN A 409 -20.17 16.64 16.93
CA ASN A 409 -21.55 17.01 16.66
C ASN A 409 -22.51 15.81 16.83
N PRO A 410 -23.44 15.81 17.80
CA PRO A 410 -24.36 14.69 18.04
C PRO A 410 -25.21 14.28 16.83
N ALA A 411 -25.42 15.17 15.84
CA ALA A 411 -26.10 14.80 14.60
C ALA A 411 -25.37 13.71 13.80
N ASN A 412 -24.04 13.61 13.98
CA ASN A 412 -23.17 12.66 13.29
C ASN A 412 -22.80 11.45 14.17
N LEU A 413 -23.31 11.37 15.41
CA LEU A 413 -22.95 10.30 16.34
C LEU A 413 -23.62 8.95 16.00
N ASN A 414 -24.85 8.99 15.51
CA ASN A 414 -25.62 7.79 15.14
C ASN A 414 -26.43 8.06 13.85
N PRO A 415 -25.75 8.27 12.71
CA PRO A 415 -26.41 8.55 11.44
C PRO A 415 -27.15 7.30 10.93
N LEU A 416 -28.21 7.51 10.15
CA LEU A 416 -28.85 6.43 9.41
C LEU A 416 -27.85 5.81 8.41
N PRO A 417 -27.90 4.49 8.17
CA PRO A 417 -27.14 3.84 7.11
C PRO A 417 -27.36 4.49 5.72
N PRO A 418 -26.40 4.34 4.77
CA PRO A 418 -26.44 5.01 3.47
C PRO A 418 -27.70 4.75 2.63
N VAL A 419 -28.24 3.53 2.63
CA VAL A 419 -29.47 3.19 1.88
C VAL A 419 -30.68 3.92 2.46
N GLU A 420 -30.86 3.84 3.78
CA GLU A 420 -31.99 4.44 4.50
C GLU A 420 -31.96 5.97 4.43
N SER A 421 -30.79 6.58 4.58
CA SER A 421 -30.62 8.02 4.44
C SER A 421 -30.75 8.47 2.98
N GLY A 422 -30.18 7.73 2.02
CA GLY A 422 -30.25 8.04 0.60
C GLY A 422 -31.68 8.18 0.09
N GLN A 423 -32.56 7.24 0.46
CA GLN A 423 -33.99 7.30 0.13
C GLN A 423 -34.66 8.59 0.63
N LYS A 424 -34.36 9.01 1.87
CA LYS A 424 -34.91 10.23 2.47
C LYS A 424 -34.36 11.51 1.83
N TYR A 425 -33.07 11.53 1.49
CA TYR A 425 -32.46 12.67 0.79
C TYR A 425 -33.10 12.86 -0.59
N VAL A 426 -33.28 11.77 -1.36
CA VAL A 426 -33.94 11.83 -2.67
C VAL A 426 -35.37 12.34 -2.53
N GLU A 427 -36.15 11.84 -1.56
CA GLU A 427 -37.51 12.33 -1.27
C GLU A 427 -37.51 13.85 -0.97
N TYR A 428 -36.61 14.30 -0.09
CA TYR A 428 -36.53 15.72 0.32
C TYR A 428 -36.06 16.65 -0.81
N MET A 429 -35.34 16.13 -1.80
CA MET A 429 -34.84 16.90 -2.94
C MET A 429 -35.80 16.98 -4.12
N GLY A 430 -36.98 16.35 -4.02
CA GLY A 430 -38.04 16.37 -5.05
C GLY A 430 -38.18 15.08 -5.85
N GLY A 431 -37.51 14.00 -5.42
CA GLY A 431 -37.44 12.75 -6.15
C GLY A 431 -36.24 12.68 -7.11
N THR A 432 -36.03 11.50 -7.70
CA THR A 432 -34.82 11.22 -8.51
C THR A 432 -34.70 12.12 -9.74
N GLU A 433 -35.80 12.37 -10.46
CA GLU A 433 -35.79 13.21 -11.67
C GLU A 433 -35.35 14.64 -11.37
N GLU A 434 -35.93 15.26 -10.35
CA GLU A 434 -35.57 16.63 -9.94
C GLU A 434 -34.14 16.73 -9.41
N LEU A 435 -33.68 15.69 -8.67
CA LEU A 435 -32.31 15.62 -8.21
C LEU A 435 -31.32 15.52 -9.38
N VAL A 436 -31.56 14.65 -10.35
CA VAL A 436 -30.71 14.51 -11.55
C VAL A 436 -30.67 15.81 -12.33
N GLU A 437 -31.79 16.50 -12.53
CA GLU A 437 -31.82 17.81 -13.21
C GLU A 437 -30.92 18.83 -12.49
N LYS A 438 -31.03 18.93 -11.16
CA LYS A 438 -30.22 19.88 -10.35
C LYS A 438 -28.74 19.50 -10.35
N ALA A 439 -28.42 18.22 -10.20
CA ALA A 439 -27.06 17.72 -10.23
C ALA A 439 -26.41 17.91 -11.62
N THR A 440 -27.19 17.79 -12.70
CA THR A 440 -26.70 18.04 -14.06
C THR A 440 -26.30 19.51 -14.23
N LYS A 441 -27.10 20.46 -13.72
CA LYS A 441 -26.73 21.88 -13.71
C LYS A 441 -25.44 22.13 -12.92
N ALA A 442 -25.31 21.53 -11.73
CA ALA A 442 -24.08 21.64 -10.93
C ALA A 442 -22.86 21.04 -11.68
N PHE A 443 -23.04 19.95 -12.40
CA PHE A 443 -21.99 19.36 -13.24
C PHE A 443 -21.57 20.30 -14.39
N GLU A 444 -22.53 20.91 -15.08
CA GLU A 444 -22.28 21.90 -16.14
C GLU A 444 -21.58 23.16 -15.61
N GLU A 445 -21.81 23.52 -14.35
CA GLU A 445 -21.14 24.61 -13.62
C GLU A 445 -19.75 24.22 -13.08
N GLY A 446 -19.37 22.94 -13.17
CA GLY A 446 -18.05 22.44 -12.74
C GLY A 446 -17.97 22.04 -11.26
N ASP A 447 -19.09 21.96 -10.54
CA ASP A 447 -19.14 21.63 -9.12
C ASP A 447 -19.13 20.10 -8.88
N TYR A 448 -18.08 19.44 -9.39
CA TYR A 448 -18.00 17.98 -9.41
C TYR A 448 -18.00 17.35 -8.01
N ARG A 449 -17.37 18.01 -7.03
CA ARG A 449 -17.34 17.55 -5.63
C ARG A 449 -18.74 17.50 -5.03
N TRP A 450 -19.58 18.51 -5.32
CA TRP A 450 -20.96 18.52 -4.89
C TRP A 450 -21.80 17.47 -5.62
N VAL A 451 -21.61 17.35 -6.94
CA VAL A 451 -22.32 16.34 -7.75
C VAL A 451 -22.08 14.94 -7.19
N VAL A 452 -20.84 14.53 -6.95
CA VAL A 452 -20.56 13.18 -6.42
C VAL A 452 -21.08 12.98 -5.00
N GLN A 453 -21.19 14.03 -4.19
CA GLN A 453 -21.75 13.95 -2.86
C GLN A 453 -23.27 13.74 -2.90
N VAL A 454 -23.98 14.53 -3.71
CA VAL A 454 -25.44 14.49 -3.76
C VAL A 454 -25.94 13.27 -4.53
N MET A 455 -25.30 12.92 -5.65
CA MET A 455 -25.69 11.79 -6.49
C MET A 455 -25.37 10.44 -5.84
N ASN A 456 -24.42 10.38 -4.90
CA ASN A 456 -24.22 9.19 -4.06
C ASN A 456 -25.49 8.80 -3.29
N HIS A 457 -26.28 9.76 -2.80
CA HIS A 457 -27.56 9.44 -2.15
C HIS A 457 -28.55 8.79 -3.12
N ALA A 458 -28.57 9.22 -4.39
CA ALA A 458 -29.41 8.62 -5.42
C ALA A 458 -28.94 7.19 -5.79
N VAL A 459 -27.63 6.96 -5.93
CA VAL A 459 -27.06 5.63 -6.20
C VAL A 459 -27.42 4.65 -5.09
N PHE A 460 -27.34 5.07 -3.82
CA PHE A 460 -27.68 4.21 -2.69
C PHE A 460 -29.20 4.03 -2.49
N ALA A 461 -30.03 4.95 -3.00
CA ALA A 461 -31.48 4.83 -2.98
C ALA A 461 -32.00 3.86 -4.06
N ASP A 462 -31.43 3.91 -5.27
CA ASP A 462 -31.74 3.02 -6.40
C ASP A 462 -30.47 2.72 -7.22
N PRO A 463 -29.75 1.63 -6.91
CA PRO A 463 -28.53 1.29 -7.62
C PRO A 463 -28.76 0.77 -9.04
N THR A 464 -30.02 0.57 -9.46
CA THR A 464 -30.35 0.09 -10.81
C THR A 464 -30.57 1.23 -11.81
N ASN A 465 -30.64 2.47 -11.34
CA ASN A 465 -30.86 3.64 -12.18
C ASN A 465 -29.58 4.03 -12.95
N THR A 466 -29.53 3.69 -14.24
CA THR A 466 -28.37 3.95 -15.11
C THR A 466 -28.06 5.43 -15.29
N GLU A 467 -29.06 6.32 -15.31
CA GLU A 467 -28.85 7.76 -15.48
C GLU A 467 -28.13 8.36 -14.25
N VAL A 468 -28.60 7.99 -13.05
CA VAL A 468 -27.97 8.34 -11.77
C VAL A 468 -26.52 7.86 -11.71
N ARG A 469 -26.29 6.60 -12.09
CA ARG A 469 -24.95 5.99 -12.10
C ARG A 469 -24.01 6.70 -13.07
N ASN A 470 -24.47 7.00 -14.28
CA ASN A 470 -23.65 7.62 -15.30
C ASN A 470 -23.29 9.07 -14.92
N LEU A 471 -24.22 9.87 -14.39
CA LEU A 471 -23.90 11.23 -13.95
C LEU A 471 -22.89 11.23 -12.79
N GLN A 472 -23.02 10.30 -11.84
CA GLN A 472 -22.03 10.11 -10.78
C GLN A 472 -20.66 9.69 -11.36
N ALA A 473 -20.65 8.78 -12.35
CA ALA A 473 -19.42 8.32 -13.00
C ALA A 473 -18.70 9.46 -13.73
N ASP A 474 -19.44 10.29 -14.46
CA ASP A 474 -18.89 11.43 -15.19
C ASP A 474 -18.27 12.45 -14.23
N ALA A 475 -18.90 12.71 -13.08
CA ALA A 475 -18.38 13.60 -12.06
C ALA A 475 -17.12 13.04 -11.37
N PHE A 476 -17.09 11.73 -11.07
CA PHE A 476 -15.86 11.07 -10.59
C PHE A 476 -14.75 11.15 -11.64
N GLU A 477 -15.05 10.93 -12.91
CA GLU A 477 -14.07 11.00 -13.99
C GLU A 477 -13.42 12.39 -14.10
N GLN A 478 -14.20 13.47 -14.02
CA GLN A 478 -13.65 14.82 -14.01
C GLN A 478 -12.79 15.10 -12.76
N LEU A 479 -13.19 14.61 -11.57
CA LEU A 479 -12.35 14.70 -10.37
C LEU A 479 -11.04 13.90 -10.52
N GLY A 480 -11.08 12.74 -11.16
CA GLY A 480 -9.90 11.95 -11.48
C GLY A 480 -8.95 12.67 -12.44
N TYR A 481 -9.49 13.38 -13.43
CA TYR A 481 -8.70 14.19 -14.36
C TYR A 481 -8.04 15.42 -13.71
N GLN A 482 -8.63 15.95 -12.64
CA GLN A 482 -8.09 17.08 -11.86
C GLN A 482 -7.15 16.66 -10.72
N SER A 483 -7.04 15.37 -10.43
CA SER A 483 -6.30 14.89 -9.27
C SER A 483 -4.79 14.89 -9.50
N GLU A 484 -4.04 15.59 -8.64
CA GLU A 484 -2.57 15.51 -8.59
C GLU A 484 -2.08 14.20 -7.98
N SER A 485 -2.82 13.65 -7.01
CA SER A 485 -2.50 12.36 -6.42
C SER A 485 -2.88 11.22 -7.36
N GLY A 486 -1.91 10.36 -7.69
CA GLY A 486 -2.13 9.17 -8.49
C GLY A 486 -3.14 8.23 -7.84
N THR A 487 -3.12 8.12 -6.50
CA THR A 487 -4.07 7.26 -5.78
C THR A 487 -5.50 7.77 -5.81
N TRP A 488 -5.69 9.10 -5.72
CA TRP A 488 -7.02 9.71 -5.86
C TRP A 488 -7.54 9.59 -7.29
N ARG A 489 -6.69 9.85 -8.28
CA ARG A 489 -7.02 9.65 -9.70
C ARG A 489 -7.54 8.23 -9.92
N ASN A 490 -6.77 7.22 -9.52
CA ASN A 490 -7.14 5.83 -9.73
C ASN A 490 -8.42 5.46 -8.98
N ALA A 491 -8.63 5.97 -7.77
CA ALA A 491 -9.84 5.68 -7.00
C ALA A 491 -11.09 6.25 -7.69
N TYR A 492 -11.02 7.50 -8.17
CA TYR A 492 -12.11 8.12 -8.91
C TYR A 492 -12.41 7.43 -10.24
N LEU A 493 -11.38 7.12 -11.04
CA LEU A 493 -11.57 6.46 -12.33
C LEU A 493 -12.06 5.01 -12.17
N THR A 494 -11.60 4.30 -11.13
CA THR A 494 -12.12 2.96 -10.80
C THR A 494 -13.58 3.03 -10.37
N ALA A 495 -13.98 4.03 -9.57
CA ALA A 495 -15.37 4.26 -9.21
C ALA A 495 -16.25 4.52 -10.44
N ALA A 496 -15.80 5.41 -11.35
CA ALA A 496 -16.50 5.69 -12.59
C ALA A 496 -16.68 4.44 -13.46
N ARG A 497 -15.62 3.62 -13.58
CA ARG A 497 -15.65 2.35 -14.29
C ARG A 497 -16.65 1.37 -13.67
N GLU A 498 -16.65 1.19 -12.35
CA GLU A 498 -17.60 0.28 -11.70
C GLU A 498 -19.05 0.77 -11.78
N LEU A 499 -19.31 2.08 -11.78
CA LEU A 499 -20.65 2.60 -12.05
C LEU A 499 -21.14 2.25 -13.47
N ARG A 500 -20.25 2.35 -14.46
CA ARG A 500 -20.57 2.11 -15.88
C ARG A 500 -20.65 0.62 -16.24
N TYR A 501 -19.83 -0.23 -15.63
CA TYR A 501 -19.67 -1.65 -16.02
C TYR A 501 -20.07 -2.66 -14.93
N GLY A 502 -20.32 -2.19 -13.71
CA GLY A 502 -20.63 -3.02 -12.54
C GLY A 502 -19.41 -3.28 -11.65
N SER A 503 -19.67 -3.53 -10.36
CA SER A 503 -18.66 -3.86 -9.36
C SER A 503 -17.99 -5.21 -9.61
N LEU A 504 -16.69 -5.31 -9.28
CA LEU A 504 -15.97 -6.59 -9.28
C LEU A 504 -16.52 -7.55 -8.21
N ARG A 505 -16.77 -8.80 -8.62
CA ARG A 505 -17.17 -9.90 -7.73
C ARG A 505 -16.22 -11.07 -7.90
N ILE A 506 -15.07 -11.01 -7.21
CA ILE A 506 -14.07 -12.08 -7.16
C ILE A 506 -13.81 -12.50 -5.71
N PRO A 507 -13.45 -13.76 -5.45
CA PRO A 507 -13.02 -14.18 -4.11
C PRO A 507 -11.85 -13.33 -3.63
N ALA A 508 -11.89 -12.86 -2.38
CA ALA A 508 -10.74 -12.16 -1.81
C ALA A 508 -9.61 -13.19 -1.58
N SER A 509 -8.59 -13.17 -2.43
CA SER A 509 -7.42 -14.02 -2.29
C SER A 509 -6.31 -13.23 -1.60
N MET A 510 -6.13 -13.40 -0.29
CA MET A 510 -5.02 -12.79 0.45
C MET A 510 -4.16 -13.85 1.16
N GLY A 511 -2.87 -13.55 1.29
CA GLY A 511 -1.97 -14.12 2.31
C GLY A 511 -1.47 -15.56 2.10
N ARG A 512 -1.81 -16.23 0.99
CA ARG A 512 -1.49 -17.67 0.78
C ARG A 512 -0.01 -18.00 0.92
N GLN A 513 0.83 -17.15 0.34
CA GLN A 513 2.26 -17.35 0.21
C GLN A 513 3.07 -16.88 1.42
N ILE A 514 2.43 -16.18 2.36
CA ILE A 514 3.05 -15.72 3.62
C ILE A 514 2.49 -16.48 4.83
N ALA A 515 1.62 -17.48 4.60
CA ALA A 515 0.92 -18.19 5.66
C ALA A 515 1.85 -18.95 6.63
N HIS A 516 3.00 -19.42 6.15
CA HIS A 516 4.01 -20.08 6.98
C HIS A 516 4.72 -19.12 7.94
N ALA A 517 4.66 -17.81 7.70
CA ALA A 517 5.24 -16.79 8.57
C ALA A 517 4.30 -16.33 9.68
N ILE A 518 3.04 -16.79 9.69
CA ILE A 518 2.02 -16.41 10.68
C ILE A 518 2.23 -17.22 11.98
N THR A 519 2.09 -16.57 13.15
CA THR A 519 2.05 -17.25 14.45
C THR A 519 0.70 -17.94 14.69
N ILE A 520 0.64 -18.92 15.59
CA ILE A 520 -0.65 -19.58 15.88
C ILE A 520 -1.66 -18.63 16.52
N GLU A 521 -1.21 -17.69 17.34
CA GLU A 521 -2.07 -16.64 17.91
C GLU A 521 -2.75 -15.83 16.80
N GLN A 522 -1.98 -15.33 15.84
CA GLN A 522 -2.51 -14.57 14.69
C GLN A 522 -3.44 -15.42 13.81
N LEU A 523 -3.15 -16.72 13.65
CA LEU A 523 -4.04 -17.65 12.95
C LEU A 523 -5.39 -17.78 13.66
N PHE A 524 -5.41 -17.88 14.99
CA PHE A 524 -6.65 -17.92 15.76
C PHE A 524 -7.40 -16.59 15.76
N ASP A 525 -6.71 -15.45 15.78
CA ASP A 525 -7.35 -14.15 15.60
C ASP A 525 -8.06 -14.05 14.24
N MET A 526 -7.42 -14.53 13.17
CA MET A 526 -8.04 -14.62 11.84
C MET A 526 -9.27 -15.52 11.83
N ILE A 527 -9.19 -16.68 12.48
CA ILE A 527 -10.34 -17.59 12.65
C ILE A 527 -11.49 -16.85 13.37
N GLY A 528 -11.17 -16.05 14.39
CA GLY A 528 -12.14 -15.27 15.15
C GLY A 528 -12.91 -14.27 14.31
N VAL A 529 -12.23 -13.57 13.40
CA VAL A 529 -12.86 -12.65 12.44
C VAL A 529 -13.83 -13.37 11.50
N ARG A 530 -13.56 -14.63 11.17
CA ARG A 530 -14.39 -15.44 10.27
C ARG A 530 -15.52 -16.16 10.97
N PHE A 531 -15.40 -16.41 12.27
CA PHE A 531 -16.37 -17.20 13.01
C PHE A 531 -17.75 -16.52 13.05
N ASN A 532 -18.74 -17.16 12.43
CA ASN A 532 -20.13 -16.77 12.53
C ASN A 532 -20.82 -17.60 13.63
N PRO A 533 -21.07 -17.04 14.82
CA PRO A 533 -21.67 -17.78 15.92
C PRO A 533 -23.11 -18.24 15.65
N GLU A 534 -23.84 -17.63 14.72
CA GLU A 534 -25.21 -18.05 14.35
C GLU A 534 -25.21 -19.39 13.61
N LYS A 535 -24.08 -19.77 13.00
CA LYS A 535 -23.91 -21.04 12.29
C LYS A 535 -23.37 -22.16 13.19
N PHE A 536 -23.02 -21.87 14.45
CA PHE A 536 -22.40 -22.83 15.37
C PHE A 536 -23.32 -23.19 16.55
N ASP A 537 -24.07 -24.28 16.42
CA ASP A 537 -25.06 -24.74 17.41
C ASP A 537 -24.59 -25.95 18.24
N HIS A 538 -23.42 -25.84 18.88
CA HIS A 538 -22.86 -26.92 19.73
C HIS A 538 -22.57 -26.47 21.18
N GLY A 539 -23.06 -25.29 21.59
CA GLY A 539 -22.83 -24.75 22.92
C GLY A 539 -21.34 -24.53 23.25
N PRO A 540 -20.98 -24.40 24.54
CA PRO A 540 -19.59 -24.27 24.95
C PRO A 540 -18.76 -25.48 24.52
N THR A 541 -17.74 -25.22 23.71
CA THR A 541 -16.90 -26.26 23.08
C THR A 541 -15.42 -25.94 23.30
N ARG A 542 -14.59 -26.96 23.49
CA ARG A 542 -13.12 -26.84 23.48
C ARG A 542 -12.56 -27.82 22.45
N ILE A 543 -11.68 -27.33 21.57
CA ILE A 543 -11.01 -28.09 20.52
C ILE A 543 -9.51 -28.03 20.79
N ASN A 544 -8.87 -29.17 20.97
CA ASN A 544 -7.41 -29.25 21.01
C ASN A 544 -6.86 -29.15 19.58
N TRP A 545 -5.75 -28.46 19.41
CA TRP A 545 -5.03 -28.33 18.14
C TRP A 545 -3.58 -28.71 18.37
N TYR A 546 -3.05 -29.60 17.53
CA TYR A 546 -1.63 -29.91 17.47
C TYR A 546 -1.09 -29.55 16.09
N PHE A 547 -0.16 -28.60 16.03
CA PHE A 547 0.48 -28.16 14.79
C PHE A 547 1.82 -28.87 14.60
N THR A 548 1.90 -29.77 13.64
CA THR A 548 3.07 -30.66 13.45
C THR A 548 4.27 -29.96 12.84
N ASP A 549 4.10 -28.81 12.18
CA ASP A 549 5.19 -28.05 11.58
C ASP A 549 6.01 -27.23 12.59
N ILE A 550 5.46 -27.01 13.79
CA ILE A 550 6.11 -26.27 14.88
C ILE A 550 6.11 -27.04 16.21
N GLU A 551 5.48 -28.22 16.25
CA GLU A 551 5.37 -29.09 17.42
C GLU A 551 4.69 -28.43 18.63
N GLU A 552 3.62 -27.67 18.40
CA GLU A 552 2.90 -26.94 19.46
C GLU A 552 1.45 -27.44 19.69
N ASP A 553 1.05 -27.51 20.96
CA ASP A 553 -0.32 -27.77 21.42
C ASP A 553 -1.05 -26.46 21.73
N HIS A 554 -2.33 -26.35 21.32
CA HIS A 554 -3.19 -25.21 21.65
C HIS A 554 -4.62 -25.66 21.91
N VAL A 555 -5.40 -24.81 22.60
CA VAL A 555 -6.84 -25.00 22.75
C VAL A 555 -7.60 -23.82 22.17
N LEU A 556 -8.55 -24.11 21.27
CA LEU A 556 -9.55 -23.16 20.83
C LEU A 556 -10.84 -23.40 21.63
N GLY A 557 -11.27 -22.42 22.40
CA GLY A 557 -12.52 -22.46 23.12
C GLY A 557 -13.59 -21.62 22.43
N ILE A 558 -14.79 -22.17 22.27
CA ILE A 558 -15.97 -21.48 21.73
C ILE A 558 -16.98 -21.33 22.85
N GLN A 559 -17.33 -20.11 23.22
CA GLN A 559 -18.31 -19.83 24.26
C GLN A 559 -18.90 -18.43 24.09
N ARG A 560 -20.18 -18.24 24.43
CA ARG A 560 -20.83 -16.92 24.43
C ARG A 560 -20.70 -16.19 23.08
N SER A 561 -20.86 -16.93 21.98
CA SER A 561 -20.75 -16.40 20.61
C SER A 561 -19.37 -15.82 20.26
N THR A 562 -18.34 -16.20 21.01
CA THR A 562 -16.95 -15.80 20.81
C THR A 562 -16.03 -17.00 20.79
N ILE A 563 -14.83 -16.81 20.26
CA ILE A 563 -13.71 -17.73 20.43
C ILE A 563 -12.69 -17.16 21.42
N HIS A 564 -11.91 -18.04 22.06
CA HIS A 564 -10.70 -17.70 22.80
C HIS A 564 -9.65 -18.78 22.55
N HIS A 565 -8.39 -18.43 22.75
CA HIS A 565 -7.25 -19.28 22.51
C HIS A 565 -6.44 -19.42 23.81
N ASP A 566 -6.14 -20.66 24.19
CA ASP A 566 -5.17 -20.95 25.23
C ASP A 566 -3.89 -21.49 24.54
N PRO A 567 -2.75 -20.76 24.56
CA PRO A 567 -1.52 -21.19 23.90
C PRO A 567 -0.76 -22.28 24.69
N SER A 568 0.03 -23.08 23.98
CA SER A 568 0.98 -24.06 24.54
C SER A 568 0.37 -24.98 25.60
N THR A 569 -0.86 -25.42 25.37
CA THR A 569 -1.62 -26.23 26.33
C THR A 569 -2.60 -27.15 25.64
N ARG A 570 -3.04 -28.16 26.38
CA ARG A 570 -4.01 -29.17 25.95
C ARG A 570 -5.05 -29.39 27.04
N ASP A 571 -6.32 -29.53 26.65
CA ASP A 571 -7.38 -29.84 27.59
C ASP A 571 -7.81 -31.31 27.48
N SER A 572 -7.65 -32.04 28.58
CA SER A 572 -8.17 -33.42 28.75
C SER A 572 -9.69 -33.55 28.61
N LYS A 573 -10.43 -32.44 28.69
CA LYS A 573 -11.89 -32.36 28.53
C LYS A 573 -12.33 -31.77 27.19
N ALA A 574 -11.40 -31.58 26.25
CA ALA A 574 -11.74 -31.12 24.91
C ALA A 574 -12.73 -32.08 24.24
N ASN A 575 -13.66 -31.52 23.46
CA ASN A 575 -14.68 -32.27 22.75
C ASN A 575 -14.10 -33.01 21.53
N ALA A 576 -13.08 -32.42 20.92
CA ALA A 576 -12.41 -32.93 19.75
C ALA A 576 -10.97 -32.40 19.68
N GLU A 577 -10.19 -32.99 18.78
CA GLU A 577 -8.81 -32.65 18.52
C GLU A 577 -8.52 -32.63 17.02
N ILE A 578 -7.74 -31.65 16.59
CA ILE A 578 -7.23 -31.50 15.24
C ILE A 578 -5.71 -31.63 15.28
N THR A 579 -5.15 -32.49 14.44
CA THR A 579 -3.71 -32.51 14.15
C THR A 579 -3.48 -32.11 12.70
N THR A 580 -2.67 -31.08 12.47
CA THR A 580 -2.47 -30.51 11.12
C THR A 580 -1.22 -29.62 11.06
N THR A 581 -1.05 -28.84 9.99
CA THR A 581 -0.01 -27.79 9.89
C THR A 581 -0.64 -26.43 9.64
N ARG A 582 0.10 -25.34 9.92
CA ARG A 582 -0.36 -23.97 9.63
C ARG A 582 -0.78 -23.79 8.17
N LYS A 583 0.01 -24.34 7.24
CA LYS A 583 -0.23 -24.28 5.79
C LYS A 583 -1.58 -24.87 5.40
N ILE A 584 -1.95 -26.01 5.98
CA ILE A 584 -3.21 -26.68 5.64
C ILE A 584 -4.42 -25.87 6.10
N ILE A 585 -4.37 -25.30 7.30
CA ILE A 585 -5.45 -24.42 7.78
C ILE A 585 -5.56 -23.16 6.93
N ALA A 586 -4.45 -22.53 6.59
CA ALA A 586 -4.47 -21.39 5.68
C ALA A 586 -5.09 -21.74 4.31
N MET A 587 -4.78 -22.92 3.76
CA MET A 587 -5.38 -23.41 2.51
C MET A 587 -6.89 -23.66 2.60
N ILE A 588 -7.37 -24.14 3.75
CA ILE A 588 -8.80 -24.34 4.00
C ILE A 588 -9.51 -22.98 4.13
N LEU A 589 -8.98 -22.07 4.97
CA LEU A 589 -9.56 -20.75 5.20
C LEU A 589 -9.51 -19.83 3.95
N GLY A 590 -8.54 -20.05 3.08
CA GLY A 590 -8.42 -19.40 1.78
C GLY A 590 -9.25 -20.05 0.67
N GLY A 591 -9.93 -21.16 0.94
CA GLY A 591 -10.77 -21.87 -0.03
C GLY A 591 -10.01 -22.59 -1.15
N GLN A 592 -8.70 -22.81 -1.00
CA GLN A 592 -7.90 -23.56 -1.98
C GLN A 592 -8.04 -25.07 -1.83
N ARG A 593 -8.43 -25.52 -0.63
CA ARG A 593 -8.58 -26.92 -0.31
C ARG A 593 -9.83 -27.12 0.53
N ALA A 594 -10.66 -28.09 0.15
CA ALA A 594 -11.81 -28.42 0.97
C ALA A 594 -11.37 -29.14 2.26
N LEU A 595 -12.12 -28.98 3.35
CA LEU A 595 -11.85 -29.68 4.61
C LEU A 595 -11.80 -31.20 4.40
N GLU A 596 -12.76 -31.73 3.65
CA GLU A 596 -12.87 -33.16 3.36
C GLU A 596 -11.65 -33.69 2.58
N GLU A 597 -11.09 -32.88 1.67
CA GLU A 597 -9.88 -33.23 0.91
C GLU A 597 -8.63 -33.25 1.80
N ALA A 598 -8.55 -32.35 2.78
CA ALA A 598 -7.47 -32.35 3.77
C ALA A 598 -7.54 -33.58 4.68
N ILE A 599 -8.75 -33.95 5.11
CA ILE A 599 -8.99 -35.16 5.92
C ILE A 599 -8.65 -36.43 5.15
N GLN A 600 -9.12 -36.55 3.90
CA GLN A 600 -8.90 -37.75 3.07
C GLN A 600 -7.42 -37.99 2.76
N ALA A 601 -6.63 -36.93 2.60
CA ALA A 601 -5.20 -37.03 2.37
C ALA A 601 -4.38 -37.31 3.64
N GLY A 602 -4.99 -37.20 4.83
CA GLY A 602 -4.30 -37.32 6.11
C GLY A 602 -3.54 -36.06 6.55
N ASP A 603 -3.74 -34.93 5.86
CA ASP A 603 -3.10 -33.65 6.17
C ASP A 603 -3.81 -32.90 7.32
N LEU A 604 -5.05 -33.30 7.62
CA LEU A 604 -5.81 -32.87 8.80
C LEU A 604 -6.46 -34.11 9.44
N ILE A 605 -6.04 -34.44 10.65
CA ILE A 605 -6.55 -35.60 11.40
C ILE A 605 -7.49 -35.11 12.48
N ILE A 606 -8.67 -35.73 12.59
CA ILE A 606 -9.66 -35.43 13.62
C ILE A 606 -9.75 -36.61 14.60
N GLN A 607 -9.71 -36.30 15.90
CA GLN A 607 -10.02 -37.25 16.98
C GLN A 607 -11.16 -36.68 17.85
N GLY A 608 -11.98 -37.55 18.44
CA GLY A 608 -13.15 -37.13 19.22
C GLY A 608 -14.36 -36.84 18.34
N ASP A 609 -15.11 -35.78 18.67
CA ASP A 609 -16.37 -35.44 17.98
C ASP A 609 -16.13 -34.72 16.64
N GLY A 610 -16.15 -35.46 15.55
CA GLY A 610 -16.02 -34.91 14.20
C GLY A 610 -17.17 -34.00 13.75
N ALA A 611 -18.37 -34.12 14.34
CA ALA A 611 -19.50 -33.25 14.00
C ALA A 611 -19.24 -31.82 14.49
N ILE A 612 -18.63 -31.67 15.66
CA ILE A 612 -18.18 -30.38 16.20
C ILE A 612 -17.15 -29.72 15.29
N ILE A 613 -16.16 -30.48 14.80
CA ILE A 613 -15.13 -29.93 13.90
C ILE A 613 -15.76 -29.47 12.59
N LYS A 614 -16.63 -30.29 11.99
CA LYS A 614 -17.32 -29.91 10.76
C LYS A 614 -18.17 -28.65 10.96
N ALA A 615 -18.96 -28.59 12.03
CA ALA A 615 -19.77 -27.42 12.35
C ALA A 615 -18.92 -26.16 12.60
N PHE A 616 -17.75 -26.32 13.23
CA PHE A 616 -16.81 -25.22 13.41
C PHE A 616 -16.32 -24.68 12.06
N PHE A 617 -15.83 -25.51 11.15
CA PHE A 617 -15.40 -25.05 9.83
C PHE A 617 -16.55 -24.50 8.98
N ASP A 618 -17.73 -25.12 9.03
CA ASP A 618 -18.95 -24.64 8.33
C ASP A 618 -19.41 -23.25 8.86
N SER A 619 -19.04 -22.91 10.09
CA SER A 619 -19.33 -21.60 10.69
C SER A 619 -18.36 -20.49 10.30
N LEU A 620 -17.27 -20.80 9.61
CA LEU A 620 -16.28 -19.80 9.20
C LEU A 620 -16.68 -19.14 7.87
N GLU A 621 -16.77 -17.81 7.86
CA GLU A 621 -17.10 -17.03 6.67
C GLU A 621 -15.94 -17.01 5.66
N SER A 622 -16.33 -17.00 4.39
CA SER A 622 -15.47 -16.67 3.26
C SER A 622 -15.84 -15.30 2.71
N PHE A 623 -14.84 -14.46 2.45
CA PHE A 623 -15.06 -13.09 1.98
C PHE A 623 -14.89 -12.99 0.46
N ILE A 624 -15.87 -12.38 -0.21
CA ILE A 624 -15.79 -11.96 -1.62
C ILE A 624 -15.62 -10.44 -1.68
N THR A 625 -15.10 -9.91 -2.79
CA THR A 625 -14.98 -8.46 -2.97
C THR A 625 -16.34 -7.78 -2.83
N ALA A 626 -16.43 -6.82 -1.91
CA ALA A 626 -17.65 -6.05 -1.67
C ALA A 626 -17.83 -4.91 -2.70
N PRO A 627 -19.07 -4.57 -3.08
CA PRO A 627 -19.39 -3.27 -3.66
C PRO A 627 -18.99 -2.15 -2.68
N LEU A 628 -18.38 -1.07 -3.20
CA LEU A 628 -17.89 0.06 -2.37
C LEU A 628 -18.73 1.33 -2.55
N ILE A 629 -19.21 1.56 -3.77
CA ILE A 629 -19.85 2.79 -4.23
C ILE A 629 -21.36 2.61 -4.46
N GLU A 630 -21.88 1.43 -4.15
CA GLU A 630 -23.28 1.04 -4.31
C GLU A 630 -23.64 0.01 -3.21
N PRO A 631 -24.93 -0.22 -2.91
CA PRO A 631 -25.37 -1.21 -1.93
C PRO A 631 -24.92 -2.65 -2.26
N LYS A 632 -24.86 -3.51 -1.24
CA LYS A 632 -24.42 -4.92 -1.34
C LYS A 632 -25.36 -5.79 -2.17
#